data_AF-A0A9X1S023-F1
#
_entry.id   AF-A0A9X1S023-F1
#
_cell.length_a   1.000
_cell.length_b   1.000
_cell.length_c   1.000
_cell.angle_alpha   90.00
_cell.angle_beta   90.00
_cell.angle_gamma   90.00
#
_symmetry.space_group_name_H-M   'P 1'
#
loop_
_entity.id
_entity.type
_entity.pdbx_description
1 polymer ?
#
loop_
_entity_poly.entity_id
_entity_poly.type
_entity_poly.pdbx_seq_one_letter_code
_entity_poly.pdbx_strand_id
1 'polypeptide(L)'
;MVASDDAKARAREQAAAWRKAHPELVAKYRQRFIESRRAKRNADPEAARAEDRRLLARRRAREIRRLKHNEHSRLVRSRDPEAARQRSRRFREEHPEKVREYQRRYRERHPERAKANQAAGAQRYRDRNAEVVRERQRALAAAHRRKHPDAYREWYERNLEEQRARGREASRLRSRLKKAGLPPRTIRRIYAEERRANDAAADKYFTTPRSVEELAVIATESVHSRALELPQAVRSLRRELLDGPLPAAEYLQRSVDRDEHGAEDGAFRSKRYLDALHRMKKRELTTLQIQHEQELQNIRDQRPQIYEQHYLRRRAQLRDEIRMDSAARVLRGLEPYDIDAEMRKRVAEEAEPIVNARLTDAKEQTLHRVDEILDRYRPNVDPAAPHQGLSGPGASGPGLA
;
A
#
# COMPACT_ATOMS: atom_id res chain seq x y z
N MET A 1 19.98 53.99 -21.51
CA MET A 1 19.96 52.52 -21.25
C MET A 1 18.77 51.76 -21.85
N VAL A 2 17.64 52.41 -22.21
CA VAL A 2 16.45 51.72 -22.80
C VAL A 2 16.69 51.15 -24.21
N ALA A 3 17.47 51.83 -25.06
CA ALA A 3 17.77 51.37 -26.43
C ALA A 3 18.46 49.98 -26.49
N SER A 4 19.05 49.50 -25.40
CA SER A 4 19.70 48.19 -25.33
C SER A 4 18.71 47.04 -25.20
N ASP A 5 17.56 47.23 -24.55
CA ASP A 5 16.61 46.14 -24.29
C ASP A 5 15.66 45.93 -25.47
N ASP A 6 15.29 46.99 -26.20
CA ASP A 6 14.53 46.89 -27.44
C ASP A 6 15.34 46.20 -28.55
N ALA A 7 16.64 46.50 -28.66
CA ALA A 7 17.52 45.81 -29.60
C ALA A 7 17.62 44.30 -29.29
N LYS A 8 17.69 43.92 -28.01
CA LYS A 8 17.67 42.51 -27.59
C LYS A 8 16.32 41.86 -27.86
N ALA A 9 15.20 42.56 -27.66
CA ALA A 9 13.87 42.04 -27.95
C ALA A 9 13.72 41.75 -29.45
N ARG A 10 14.09 42.70 -30.32
CA ARG A 10 14.10 42.52 -31.78
C ARG A 10 14.99 41.37 -32.23
N ALA A 11 16.19 41.24 -31.66
CA ALA A 11 17.09 40.12 -31.95
C ALA A 11 16.49 38.76 -31.55
N ARG A 12 15.77 38.69 -30.41
CA ARG A 12 15.05 37.47 -29.98
C ARG A 12 13.90 37.12 -30.91
N GLU A 13 13.13 38.12 -31.34
CA GLU A 13 12.02 37.95 -32.28
C GLU A 13 12.51 37.50 -33.64
N GLN A 14 13.55 38.14 -34.20
CA GLN A 14 14.19 37.73 -35.45
C GLN A 14 14.73 36.29 -35.35
N ALA A 15 15.40 35.94 -34.25
CA ALA A 15 15.87 34.58 -34.02
C ALA A 15 14.73 33.55 -33.87
N ALA A 16 13.61 33.94 -33.26
CA ALA A 16 12.43 33.08 -33.14
C ALA A 16 11.73 32.89 -34.50
N ALA A 17 11.57 33.96 -35.27
CA ALA A 17 11.03 33.94 -36.63
C ALA A 17 11.90 33.06 -37.54
N TRP A 18 13.23 33.22 -37.50
CA TRP A 18 14.16 32.39 -38.25
C TRP A 18 14.05 30.91 -37.88
N ARG A 19 13.98 30.58 -36.58
CA ARG A 19 13.78 29.18 -36.12
C ARG A 19 12.47 28.59 -36.59
N LYS A 20 11.40 29.40 -36.65
CA LYS A 20 10.09 28.97 -37.14
C LYS A 20 10.10 28.75 -38.66
N ALA A 21 10.82 29.57 -39.41
CA ALA A 21 10.96 29.45 -40.86
C ALA A 21 11.89 28.30 -41.30
N HIS A 22 12.83 27.89 -40.44
CA HIS A 22 13.84 26.88 -40.80
C HIS A 22 13.91 25.71 -39.79
N PRO A 23 12.81 24.97 -39.56
CA PRO A 23 12.78 23.90 -38.56
C PRO A 23 13.79 22.79 -38.86
N GLU A 24 14.03 22.48 -40.14
CA GLU A 24 15.00 21.47 -40.56
C GLU A 24 16.45 21.87 -40.28
N LEU A 25 16.82 23.12 -40.54
CA LEU A 25 18.17 23.62 -40.23
C LEU A 25 18.40 23.64 -38.72
N VAL A 26 17.39 24.02 -37.94
CA VAL A 26 17.43 23.95 -36.47
C VAL A 26 17.60 22.51 -36.00
N ALA A 27 16.89 21.55 -36.60
CA ALA A 27 17.02 20.14 -36.29
C ALA A 27 18.42 19.60 -36.62
N LYS A 28 18.95 19.90 -37.82
CA LYS A 28 20.31 19.54 -38.24
C LYS A 28 21.37 20.15 -37.31
N TYR A 29 21.25 21.42 -36.95
CA TYR A 29 22.16 22.07 -36.00
C TYR A 29 22.10 21.42 -34.62
N ARG A 30 20.89 21.08 -34.14
CA ARG A 30 20.69 20.37 -32.87
C ARG A 30 21.30 18.96 -32.91
N GLN A 31 21.13 18.22 -34.01
CA GLN A 31 21.75 16.90 -34.20
C GLN A 31 23.28 17.01 -34.17
N ARG A 32 23.87 17.92 -34.96
CA ARG A 32 25.33 18.19 -34.94
C ARG A 32 25.82 18.57 -33.54
N PHE A 33 25.07 19.38 -32.80
CA PHE A 33 25.41 19.73 -31.43
C PHE A 33 25.36 18.53 -30.48
N ILE A 34 24.34 17.67 -30.60
CA ILE A 34 24.23 16.44 -29.81
C ILE A 34 25.37 15.47 -30.14
N GLU A 35 25.68 15.27 -31.43
CA GLU A 35 26.78 14.43 -31.90
C GLU A 35 28.13 14.96 -31.44
N SER A 36 28.38 16.26 -31.57
CA SER A 36 29.60 16.90 -31.05
C SER A 36 29.73 16.71 -29.53
N ARG A 37 28.63 16.85 -28.78
CA ARG A 37 28.62 16.61 -27.33
C ARG A 37 28.84 15.14 -26.97
N ARG A 38 28.28 14.20 -27.75
CA ARG A 38 28.51 12.76 -27.60
C ARG A 38 29.96 12.41 -27.91
N ALA A 39 30.52 12.93 -29.00
CA ALA A 39 31.92 12.74 -29.38
C ALA A 39 32.87 13.26 -28.29
N LYS A 40 32.64 14.49 -27.77
CA LYS A 40 33.41 15.04 -26.64
C LYS A 40 33.31 14.17 -25.37
N ARG A 41 32.11 13.66 -25.07
CA ARG A 41 31.87 12.78 -23.92
C ARG A 41 32.54 11.41 -24.07
N ASN A 42 32.61 10.89 -25.28
CA ASN A 42 33.28 9.62 -25.57
C ASN A 42 34.81 9.77 -25.59
N ALA A 43 35.32 10.91 -26.06
CA ALA A 43 36.75 11.22 -26.09
C ALA A 43 37.34 11.37 -24.68
N ASP A 44 36.61 12.00 -23.76
CA ASP A 44 37.01 12.14 -22.36
C ASP A 44 35.81 11.95 -21.41
N PRO A 45 35.54 10.69 -21.01
CA PRO A 45 34.42 10.39 -20.14
C PRO A 45 34.60 10.97 -18.72
N GLU A 46 35.84 11.21 -18.27
CA GLU A 46 36.11 11.74 -16.95
C GLU A 46 35.83 13.24 -16.88
N ALA A 47 36.31 14.02 -17.85
CA ALA A 47 35.98 15.44 -17.94
C ALA A 47 34.48 15.68 -18.10
N ALA A 48 33.78 14.84 -18.87
CA ALA A 48 32.33 14.93 -19.00
C ALA A 48 31.60 14.64 -17.68
N ARG A 49 32.02 13.60 -16.93
CA ARG A 49 31.50 13.33 -15.58
C ARG A 49 31.79 14.49 -14.62
N ALA A 50 32.95 15.13 -14.72
CA ALA A 50 33.31 16.29 -13.89
C ALA A 50 32.46 17.53 -14.22
N GLU A 51 32.19 17.79 -15.50
CA GLU A 51 31.31 18.87 -15.95
C GLU A 51 29.87 18.65 -15.45
N ASP A 52 29.34 17.43 -15.58
CA ASP A 52 28.01 17.07 -15.07
C ASP A 52 27.92 17.26 -13.55
N ARG A 53 28.97 16.86 -12.79
CA ARG A 53 29.07 17.14 -11.34
C ARG A 53 29.03 18.64 -11.04
N ARG A 54 29.76 19.48 -11.80
CA ARG A 54 29.75 20.95 -11.65
C ARG A 54 28.39 21.57 -11.98
N LEU A 55 27.73 21.11 -13.04
CA LEU A 55 26.39 21.59 -13.42
C LEU A 55 25.33 21.24 -12.36
N LEU A 56 25.36 20.01 -11.84
CA LEU A 56 24.51 19.58 -10.75
C LEU A 56 24.78 20.38 -9.48
N ALA A 57 26.05 20.63 -9.13
CA ALA A 57 26.42 21.47 -7.99
C ALA A 57 25.89 22.91 -8.16
N ARG A 58 26.03 23.51 -9.34
CA ARG A 58 25.47 24.84 -9.64
C ARG A 58 23.95 24.87 -9.53
N ARG A 59 23.26 23.83 -10.01
CA ARG A 59 21.80 23.71 -9.90
C ARG A 59 21.36 23.60 -8.45
N ARG A 60 22.00 22.73 -7.66
CA ARG A 60 21.78 22.60 -6.20
C ARG A 60 22.03 23.93 -5.47
N ALA A 61 23.12 24.62 -5.78
CA ALA A 61 23.42 25.92 -5.17
C ALA A 61 22.39 27.02 -5.52
N ARG A 62 21.81 27.01 -6.73
CA ARG A 62 20.71 27.91 -7.10
C ARG A 62 19.42 27.56 -6.35
N GLU A 63 19.14 26.27 -6.21
CA GLU A 63 17.97 25.78 -5.48
C GLU A 63 18.05 26.11 -3.99
N ILE A 64 19.20 25.86 -3.35
CA ILE A 64 19.45 26.24 -1.96
C ILE A 64 19.27 27.76 -1.77
N ARG A 65 19.80 28.59 -2.67
CA ARG A 65 19.58 30.05 -2.62
C ARG A 65 18.11 30.42 -2.73
N ARG A 66 17.37 29.77 -3.63
CA ARG A 66 15.91 29.98 -3.80
C ARG A 66 15.15 29.56 -2.54
N LEU A 67 15.50 28.44 -1.94
CA LEU A 67 14.89 27.96 -0.68
C LEU A 67 15.16 28.93 0.47
N LYS A 68 16.43 29.33 0.67
CA LYS A 68 16.80 30.34 1.67
C LYS A 68 16.06 31.67 1.47
N HIS A 69 15.92 32.12 0.22
CA HIS A 69 15.14 33.33 -0.09
C HIS A 69 13.63 33.16 0.21
N ASN A 70 13.06 31.99 -0.09
CA ASN A 70 11.67 31.68 0.23
C ASN A 70 11.44 31.57 1.74
N GLU A 71 12.36 30.95 2.48
CA GLU A 71 12.35 30.83 3.93
C GLU A 71 12.44 32.21 4.58
N HIS A 72 13.41 33.02 4.18
CA HIS A 72 13.50 34.41 4.63
C HIS A 72 12.21 35.18 4.33
N SER A 73 11.65 35.05 3.13
CA SER A 73 10.37 35.66 2.77
C SER A 73 9.20 35.16 3.63
N ARG A 74 9.21 33.89 4.07
CA ARG A 74 8.21 33.34 4.99
C ARG A 74 8.41 33.90 6.40
N LEU A 75 9.64 33.93 6.89
CA LEU A 75 10.00 34.48 8.21
C LEU A 75 9.63 35.96 8.33
N VAL A 76 9.90 36.75 7.28
CA VAL A 76 9.50 38.16 7.24
C VAL A 76 7.97 38.32 7.28
N ARG A 77 7.21 37.42 6.63
CA ARG A 77 5.74 37.44 6.68
C ARG A 77 5.18 36.92 8.01
N SER A 78 5.86 36.00 8.69
CA SER A 78 5.41 35.46 9.98
C SER A 78 5.73 36.40 11.13
N ARG A 79 6.87 37.10 11.07
CA ARG A 79 7.26 38.10 12.08
C ARG A 79 6.28 39.27 12.12
N ASP A 80 5.80 39.70 10.96
CA ASP A 80 4.82 40.79 10.86
C ASP A 80 3.78 40.49 9.75
N PRO A 81 2.71 39.76 10.11
CA PRO A 81 1.66 39.42 9.16
C PRO A 81 0.85 40.65 8.73
N GLU A 82 0.80 41.71 9.54
CA GLU A 82 0.03 42.91 9.24
C GLU A 82 0.74 43.79 8.20
N ALA A 83 2.03 44.07 8.38
CA ALA A 83 2.80 44.80 7.38
C ALA A 83 2.85 44.05 6.04
N ALA A 84 2.87 42.71 6.06
CA ALA A 84 2.75 41.91 4.84
C ALA A 84 1.38 42.09 4.15
N ARG A 85 0.28 42.10 4.91
CA ARG A 85 -1.06 42.37 4.38
C ARG A 85 -1.15 43.81 3.84
N GLN A 86 -0.62 44.80 4.55
CA GLN A 86 -0.60 46.19 4.12
C GLN A 86 0.19 46.39 2.82
N ARG A 87 1.40 45.81 2.71
CA ARG A 87 2.17 45.82 1.45
C ARG A 87 1.38 45.20 0.29
N SER A 88 0.67 44.09 0.54
CA SER A 88 -0.18 43.48 -0.49
C SER A 88 -1.42 44.31 -0.82
N ARG A 89 -1.98 45.07 0.13
CA ARG A 89 -3.10 46.00 -0.11
C ARG A 89 -2.63 47.18 -0.96
N ARG A 90 -1.56 47.87 -0.52
CA ARG A 90 -0.93 48.97 -1.28
C ARG A 90 -0.58 48.56 -2.70
N PHE A 91 0.04 47.40 -2.88
CA PHE A 91 0.34 46.91 -4.23
C PHE A 91 -0.91 46.69 -5.10
N ARG A 92 -2.03 46.23 -4.53
CA ARG A 92 -3.28 46.04 -5.27
C ARG A 92 -3.95 47.38 -5.60
N GLU A 93 -3.83 48.36 -4.72
CA GLU A 93 -4.38 49.71 -4.87
C GLU A 93 -3.55 50.53 -5.88
N GLU A 94 -2.21 50.49 -5.79
CA GLU A 94 -1.28 51.18 -6.67
C GLU A 94 -1.19 50.53 -8.06
N HIS A 95 -1.45 49.22 -8.17
CA HIS A 95 -1.31 48.46 -9.42
C HIS A 95 -2.49 47.52 -9.73
N PRO A 96 -3.73 48.04 -9.85
CA PRO A 96 -4.90 47.21 -10.13
C PRO A 96 -4.81 46.48 -11.48
N GLU A 97 -4.24 47.14 -12.50
CA GLU A 97 -4.08 46.56 -13.84
C GLU A 97 -3.10 45.39 -13.86
N LYS A 98 -1.98 45.46 -13.13
CA LYS A 98 -1.04 44.34 -13.00
C LYS A 98 -1.69 43.14 -12.31
N VAL A 99 -2.55 43.39 -11.33
CA VAL A 99 -3.29 42.32 -10.62
C VAL A 99 -4.32 41.66 -11.55
N ARG A 100 -5.07 42.45 -12.33
CA ARG A 100 -6.02 41.93 -13.33
C ARG A 100 -5.32 41.14 -14.41
N GLU A 101 -4.22 41.66 -14.96
CA GLU A 101 -3.43 40.96 -15.97
C GLU A 101 -2.84 39.66 -15.41
N TYR A 102 -2.29 39.68 -14.20
CA TYR A 102 -1.80 38.48 -13.53
C TYR A 102 -2.91 37.43 -13.36
N GLN A 103 -4.10 37.84 -12.91
CA GLN A 103 -5.25 36.94 -12.77
C GLN A 103 -5.71 36.39 -14.13
N ARG A 104 -5.71 37.22 -15.18
CA ARG A 104 -6.04 36.81 -16.56
C ARG A 104 -5.05 35.75 -17.06
N ARG A 105 -3.75 36.06 -17.03
CA ARG A 105 -2.67 35.13 -17.42
C ARG A 105 -2.70 33.84 -16.59
N TYR A 106 -3.06 33.93 -15.31
CA TYR A 106 -3.22 32.76 -14.45
C TYR A 106 -4.39 31.88 -14.89
N ARG A 107 -5.56 32.46 -15.21
CA ARG A 107 -6.72 31.71 -15.73
C ARG A 107 -6.45 31.09 -17.09
N GLU A 108 -5.77 31.81 -17.99
CA GLU A 108 -5.36 31.31 -19.31
C GLU A 108 -4.36 30.15 -19.20
N ARG A 109 -3.35 30.27 -18.33
CA ARG A 109 -2.32 29.23 -18.15
C ARG A 109 -2.81 28.02 -17.34
N HIS A 110 -3.79 28.22 -16.44
CA HIS A 110 -4.28 27.20 -15.52
C HIS A 110 -5.82 27.19 -15.44
N PRO A 111 -6.53 26.91 -16.54
CA PRO A 111 -7.99 26.99 -16.59
C PRO A 111 -8.66 26.05 -15.59
N GLU A 112 -8.16 24.82 -15.46
CA GLU A 112 -8.73 23.82 -14.54
C GLU A 112 -8.56 24.20 -13.07
N ARG A 113 -7.39 24.72 -12.68
CA ARG A 113 -7.18 25.19 -11.30
C ARG A 113 -8.04 26.41 -10.98
N ALA A 114 -8.24 27.30 -11.96
CA ALA A 114 -9.11 28.46 -11.79
C ALA A 114 -10.58 28.03 -11.58
N LYS A 115 -11.09 27.09 -12.39
CA LYS A 115 -12.42 26.50 -12.21
C LYS A 115 -12.57 25.83 -10.85
N ALA A 116 -11.59 25.01 -10.43
CA ALA A 116 -11.61 24.34 -9.14
C ALA A 116 -11.63 25.34 -7.97
N ASN A 117 -10.81 26.40 -8.03
CA ASN A 117 -10.80 27.45 -7.00
C ASN A 117 -12.12 28.22 -6.96
N GLN A 118 -12.72 28.50 -8.11
CA GLN A 118 -14.03 29.16 -8.19
C GLN A 118 -15.14 28.28 -7.61
N ALA A 119 -15.14 26.99 -7.94
CA ALA A 119 -16.09 26.02 -7.40
C ALA A 119 -15.94 25.87 -5.88
N ALA A 120 -14.72 25.73 -5.37
CA ALA A 120 -14.43 25.65 -3.94
C ALA A 120 -14.84 26.94 -3.21
N GLY A 121 -14.58 28.11 -3.81
CA GLY A 121 -15.02 29.40 -3.27
C GLY A 121 -16.54 29.51 -3.19
N ALA A 122 -17.25 29.11 -4.26
CA ALA A 122 -18.70 29.07 -4.29
C ALA A 122 -19.26 28.11 -3.23
N GLN A 123 -18.63 26.95 -3.05
CA GLN A 123 -19.04 25.98 -2.03
C GLN A 123 -18.85 26.54 -0.62
N ARG A 124 -17.68 27.09 -0.30
CA ARG A 124 -17.43 27.75 1.01
C ARG A 124 -18.43 28.86 1.30
N TYR A 125 -18.81 29.64 0.29
CA TYR A 125 -19.84 30.66 0.42
C TYR A 125 -21.20 30.04 0.74
N ARG A 126 -21.60 28.95 0.05
CA ARG A 126 -22.84 28.22 0.33
C ARG A 126 -22.86 27.63 1.73
N ASP A 127 -21.75 27.05 2.18
CA ASP A 127 -21.67 26.42 3.49
C ASP A 127 -21.78 27.47 4.60
N ARG A 128 -21.07 28.60 4.48
CA ARG A 128 -21.13 29.70 5.45
C ARG A 128 -22.49 30.42 5.46
N ASN A 129 -23.14 30.53 4.31
CA ASN A 129 -24.40 31.26 4.14
C ASN A 129 -25.54 30.31 3.77
N ALA A 130 -25.58 29.12 4.38
CA ALA A 130 -26.51 28.06 3.99
C ALA A 130 -27.97 28.51 4.05
N GLU A 131 -28.37 29.26 5.08
CA GLU A 131 -29.73 29.78 5.20
C GLU A 131 -30.06 30.84 4.15
N VAL A 132 -29.18 31.81 3.90
CA VAL A 132 -29.37 32.83 2.85
C VAL A 132 -29.49 32.18 1.47
N VAL A 133 -28.67 31.15 1.20
CA VAL A 133 -28.74 30.40 -0.06
C VAL A 133 -30.05 29.61 -0.15
N ARG A 134 -30.49 28.95 0.92
CA ARG A 134 -31.77 28.22 0.97
C ARG A 134 -32.95 29.16 0.77
N GLU A 135 -32.97 30.30 1.45
CA GLU A 135 -34.02 31.31 1.33
C GLU A 135 -34.08 31.87 -0.09
N ARG A 136 -32.93 32.24 -0.67
CA ARG A 136 -32.86 32.69 -2.06
C ARG A 136 -33.34 31.60 -3.02
N GLN A 137 -32.98 30.34 -2.80
CA GLN A 137 -33.47 29.22 -3.61
C GLN A 137 -34.99 29.00 -3.45
N ARG A 138 -35.53 29.12 -2.24
CA ARG A 138 -36.98 29.05 -1.98
C ARG A 138 -37.71 30.19 -2.69
N ALA A 139 -37.19 31.41 -2.63
CA ALA A 139 -37.78 32.58 -3.28
C ALA A 139 -37.75 32.42 -4.81
N LEU A 140 -36.63 31.98 -5.38
CA LEU A 140 -36.51 31.69 -6.81
C LEU A 140 -37.46 30.55 -7.23
N ALA A 141 -37.57 29.48 -6.45
CA ALA A 141 -38.50 28.39 -6.73
C ALA A 141 -39.97 28.81 -6.61
N ALA A 142 -40.30 29.69 -5.66
CA ALA A 142 -41.64 30.26 -5.54
C ALA A 142 -41.96 31.19 -6.72
N ALA A 143 -41.03 32.06 -7.11
CA ALA A 143 -41.18 32.92 -8.29
C ALA A 143 -41.31 32.09 -9.58
N HIS A 144 -40.53 31.01 -9.72
CA HIS A 144 -40.64 30.10 -10.86
C HIS A 144 -42.00 29.40 -10.90
N ARG A 145 -42.50 28.89 -9.77
CA ARG A 145 -43.84 28.29 -9.67
C ARG A 145 -44.96 29.26 -10.05
N ARG A 146 -44.83 30.54 -9.69
CA ARG A 146 -45.78 31.58 -10.07
C ARG A 146 -45.74 31.90 -11.57
N LYS A 147 -44.53 31.99 -12.14
CA LYS A 147 -44.34 32.31 -13.58
C LYS A 147 -44.70 31.15 -14.50
N HIS A 148 -44.48 29.92 -14.05
CA HIS A 148 -44.67 28.72 -14.85
C HIS A 148 -45.39 27.63 -14.01
N PRO A 149 -46.69 27.78 -13.75
CA PRO A 149 -47.45 26.82 -12.96
C PRO A 149 -47.46 25.43 -13.62
N ASP A 150 -47.50 25.38 -14.95
CA ASP A 150 -47.58 24.13 -15.72
C ASP A 150 -46.21 23.56 -16.11
N ALA A 151 -45.10 24.27 -15.87
CA ALA A 151 -43.78 23.79 -16.28
C ALA A 151 -43.41 22.43 -15.65
N TYR A 152 -43.90 22.13 -14.45
CA TYR A 152 -43.70 20.81 -13.85
C TYR A 152 -44.49 19.73 -14.58
N ARG A 153 -45.73 20.03 -15.01
CA ARG A 153 -46.59 19.11 -15.75
C ARG A 153 -46.01 18.83 -17.13
N GLU A 154 -45.60 19.86 -17.86
CA GLU A 154 -44.95 19.73 -19.17
C GLU A 154 -43.62 18.98 -19.08
N TRP A 155 -42.81 19.26 -18.05
CA TRP A 155 -41.59 18.50 -17.80
C TRP A 155 -41.91 17.04 -17.49
N TYR A 156 -42.91 16.76 -16.66
CA TYR A 156 -43.31 15.39 -16.33
C TYR A 156 -43.80 14.63 -17.56
N GLU A 157 -44.65 15.23 -18.38
CA GLU A 157 -45.17 14.64 -19.61
C GLU A 157 -44.03 14.35 -20.61
N ARG A 158 -43.11 15.31 -20.80
CA ARG A 158 -41.94 15.15 -21.68
C ARG A 158 -40.96 14.07 -21.21
N ASN A 159 -40.84 13.88 -19.89
CA ASN A 159 -39.89 12.93 -19.30
C ASN A 159 -40.55 11.63 -18.82
N LEU A 160 -41.86 11.46 -19.03
CA LEU A 160 -42.63 10.32 -18.52
C LEU A 160 -42.11 8.99 -19.06
N GLU A 161 -41.84 8.96 -20.36
CA GLU A 161 -41.31 7.76 -21.01
C GLU A 161 -39.90 7.41 -20.54
N GLU A 162 -39.04 8.42 -20.35
CA GLU A 162 -37.69 8.22 -19.83
C GLU A 162 -37.73 7.69 -18.39
N GLN A 163 -38.60 8.24 -17.54
CA GLN A 163 -38.79 7.72 -16.17
C GLN A 163 -39.30 6.27 -16.18
N ARG A 164 -40.27 5.95 -17.06
CA ARG A 164 -40.76 4.57 -17.24
C ARG A 164 -39.64 3.66 -17.76
N ALA A 165 -38.81 4.12 -18.68
CA ALA A 165 -37.67 3.37 -19.21
C ALA A 165 -36.65 3.05 -18.12
N ARG A 166 -36.23 4.05 -17.33
CA ARG A 166 -35.35 3.86 -16.16
C ARG A 166 -35.94 2.87 -15.15
N GLY A 167 -37.25 2.95 -14.91
CA GLY A 167 -37.97 2.00 -14.06
C GLY A 167 -37.91 0.56 -14.59
N ARG A 168 -38.11 0.37 -15.91
CA ARG A 168 -37.97 -0.93 -16.58
C ARG A 168 -36.55 -1.46 -16.50
N GLU A 169 -35.54 -0.62 -16.74
CA GLU A 169 -34.13 -1.02 -16.64
C GLU A 169 -33.73 -1.42 -15.22
N ALA A 170 -34.12 -0.64 -14.21
CA ALA A 170 -33.91 -0.98 -12.82
C ALA A 170 -34.57 -2.32 -12.46
N SER A 171 -35.77 -2.58 -12.98
CA SER A 171 -36.45 -3.87 -12.82
C SER A 171 -35.68 -5.01 -13.48
N ARG A 172 -35.24 -4.84 -14.74
CA ARG A 172 -34.43 -5.83 -15.48
C ARG A 172 -33.12 -6.14 -14.74
N LEU A 173 -32.45 -5.12 -14.19
CA LEU A 173 -31.24 -5.29 -13.40
C LEU A 173 -31.49 -6.11 -12.14
N ARG A 174 -32.57 -5.82 -11.41
CA ARG A 174 -32.97 -6.61 -10.23
C ARG A 174 -33.23 -8.08 -10.59
N SER A 175 -33.93 -8.34 -11.71
CA SER A 175 -34.17 -9.71 -12.18
C SER A 175 -32.88 -10.43 -12.59
N ARG A 176 -31.95 -9.74 -13.27
CA ARG A 176 -30.63 -10.30 -13.64
C ARG A 176 -29.79 -10.66 -12.41
N LEU A 177 -29.74 -9.78 -11.42
CA LEU A 177 -29.04 -10.04 -10.15
C LEU A 177 -29.65 -11.25 -9.43
N LYS A 178 -30.98 -11.31 -9.33
CA LYS A 178 -31.70 -12.46 -8.74
C LYS A 178 -31.39 -13.76 -9.47
N LYS A 179 -31.39 -13.76 -10.81
CA LYS A 179 -31.06 -14.94 -11.63
C LYS A 179 -29.60 -15.40 -11.43
N ALA A 180 -28.69 -14.47 -11.19
CA ALA A 180 -27.29 -14.76 -10.90
C ALA A 180 -27.02 -15.21 -9.44
N GLY A 181 -28.06 -15.35 -8.61
CA GLY A 181 -27.90 -15.66 -7.18
C GLY A 181 -27.26 -14.52 -6.36
N LEU A 182 -27.11 -13.34 -6.96
CA LEU A 182 -26.53 -12.17 -6.30
C LEU A 182 -27.65 -11.42 -5.55
N PRO A 183 -27.45 -11.07 -4.27
CA PRO A 183 -28.44 -10.29 -3.55
C PRO A 183 -28.65 -8.94 -4.25
N PRO A 184 -29.90 -8.43 -4.31
CA PRO A 184 -30.15 -7.12 -4.87
C PRO A 184 -29.36 -6.08 -4.07
N ARG A 185 -28.78 -5.09 -4.77
CA ARG A 185 -28.01 -4.03 -4.13
C ARG A 185 -28.88 -3.31 -3.11
N THR A 186 -28.67 -3.57 -1.83
CA THR A 186 -29.29 -2.83 -0.74
C THR A 186 -28.66 -1.46 -0.67
N ILE A 187 -29.36 -0.45 -1.20
CA ILE A 187 -28.96 0.94 -1.01
C ILE A 187 -29.26 1.27 0.44
N ARG A 188 -28.25 1.13 1.32
CA ARG A 188 -28.33 1.68 2.67
C ARG A 188 -28.48 3.19 2.53
N ARG A 189 -29.61 3.72 3.02
CA ARG A 189 -29.82 5.16 3.10
C ARG A 189 -28.93 5.68 4.22
N ILE A 190 -27.79 6.25 3.83
CA ILE A 190 -26.89 6.96 4.74
C ILE A 190 -27.43 8.38 4.83
N TYR A 191 -27.74 8.86 6.04
CA TYR A 191 -28.21 10.22 6.24
C TYR A 191 -27.14 11.22 5.80
N ALA A 192 -27.55 12.44 5.41
CA ALA A 192 -26.60 13.44 4.90
C ALA A 192 -25.50 13.77 5.92
N GLU A 193 -25.81 13.73 7.22
CA GLU A 193 -24.86 13.94 8.31
C GLU A 193 -23.84 12.81 8.42
N GLU A 194 -24.30 11.57 8.43
CA GLU A 194 -23.44 10.37 8.44
C GLU A 194 -22.56 10.33 7.18
N ARG A 195 -23.10 10.73 6.02
CA ARG A 195 -22.30 10.87 4.79
C ARG A 195 -21.21 11.92 4.94
N ARG A 196 -21.52 13.11 5.47
CA ARG A 196 -20.51 14.15 5.73
C ARG A 196 -19.47 13.69 6.75
N ALA A 197 -19.89 12.96 7.79
CA ALA A 197 -18.99 12.40 8.79
C ALA A 197 -18.05 11.36 8.16
N ASN A 198 -18.57 10.48 7.31
CA ASN A 198 -17.77 9.51 6.56
C ASN A 198 -16.83 10.19 5.56
N ASP A 199 -17.30 11.20 4.83
CA ASP A 199 -16.47 11.98 3.90
C ASP A 199 -15.37 12.74 4.67
N ALA A 200 -15.69 13.35 5.82
CA ALA A 200 -14.71 14.02 6.68
C ALA A 200 -13.71 13.04 7.32
N ALA A 201 -14.17 11.85 7.74
CA ALA A 201 -13.31 10.79 8.25
C ALA A 201 -12.39 10.24 7.16
N ALA A 202 -12.90 10.07 5.93
CA ALA A 202 -12.12 9.68 4.77
C ALA A 202 -11.08 10.75 4.43
N ASP A 203 -11.48 12.03 4.37
CA ASP A 203 -10.55 13.14 4.13
C ASP A 203 -9.48 13.20 5.22
N LYS A 204 -9.85 13.10 6.51
CA LYS A 204 -8.89 13.03 7.61
C LYS A 204 -7.94 11.84 7.42
N TYR A 205 -8.46 10.65 7.13
CA TYR A 205 -7.66 9.46 6.87
C TYR A 205 -6.65 9.68 5.72
N PHE A 206 -7.08 10.18 4.56
CA PHE A 206 -6.22 10.36 3.38
C PHE A 206 -5.29 11.58 3.43
N THR A 207 -5.62 12.60 4.22
CA THR A 207 -4.80 13.82 4.34
C THR A 207 -3.78 13.77 5.48
N THR A 208 -3.98 12.88 6.45
CA THR A 208 -3.03 12.72 7.56
C THR A 208 -1.69 12.23 6.99
N PRO A 209 -0.59 13.00 7.16
CA PRO A 209 0.73 12.55 6.72
C PRO A 209 1.13 11.36 7.57
N ARG A 210 1.29 10.21 6.92
CA ARG A 210 1.65 8.97 7.60
C ARG A 210 3.16 8.79 7.63
N SER A 211 3.65 8.18 8.69
CA SER A 211 5.04 7.77 8.75
C SER A 211 5.33 6.69 7.70
N VAL A 212 6.60 6.51 7.37
CA VAL A 212 7.04 5.43 6.47
C VAL A 212 6.61 4.06 7.01
N GLU A 213 6.54 3.91 8.33
CA GLU A 213 6.14 2.69 9.04
C GLU A 213 4.65 2.41 8.90
N GLU A 214 3.80 3.41 9.18
CA GLU A 214 2.36 3.29 9.00
C GLU A 214 2.00 2.95 7.55
N LEU A 215 2.69 3.58 6.59
CA LEU A 215 2.52 3.27 5.17
C LEU A 215 2.96 1.82 4.85
N ALA A 216 4.01 1.32 5.49
CA ALA A 216 4.46 -0.05 5.30
C ALA A 216 3.46 -1.07 5.86
N VAL A 217 2.87 -0.81 7.04
CA VAL A 217 1.81 -1.64 7.64
C VAL A 217 0.55 -1.63 6.78
N ILE A 218 0.10 -0.46 6.32
CA ILE A 218 -1.07 -0.39 5.41
C ILE A 218 -0.80 -1.15 4.11
N ALA A 219 0.44 -1.09 3.61
CA ALA A 219 0.84 -1.82 2.42
C ALA A 219 0.87 -3.35 2.63
N THR A 220 1.16 -3.86 3.84
CA THR A 220 1.07 -5.30 4.13
C THR A 220 -0.37 -5.79 4.23
N GLU A 221 -1.30 -4.95 4.67
CA GLU A 221 -2.73 -5.28 4.75
C GLU A 221 -3.42 -5.31 3.38
N SER A 222 -2.93 -4.55 2.40
CA SER A 222 -3.55 -4.49 1.07
C SER A 222 -3.26 -5.74 0.21
N VAL A 223 -4.32 -6.51 -0.08
CA VAL A 223 -4.30 -7.76 -0.86
C VAL A 223 -3.78 -7.56 -2.30
N HIS A 224 -3.88 -6.34 -2.84
CA HIS A 224 -3.54 -5.99 -4.23
C HIS A 224 -2.21 -5.22 -4.38
N SER A 225 -1.36 -5.28 -3.36
CA SER A 225 -0.16 -4.46 -3.22
C SER A 225 0.97 -4.69 -4.23
N ARG A 226 0.89 -5.71 -5.10
CA ARG A 226 1.91 -5.92 -6.16
C ARG A 226 1.92 -4.81 -7.22
N ALA A 227 0.82 -4.06 -7.35
CA ALA A 227 0.67 -3.00 -8.35
C ALA A 227 0.86 -1.57 -7.80
N LEU A 228 1.07 -1.40 -6.49
CA LEU A 228 1.22 -0.07 -5.90
C LEU A 228 2.67 0.42 -6.00
N GLU A 229 2.87 1.58 -6.64
CA GLU A 229 4.16 2.29 -6.65
C GLU A 229 4.46 2.88 -5.27
N LEU A 230 4.97 2.03 -4.38
CA LEU A 230 5.35 2.44 -3.03
C LEU A 230 6.74 3.12 -3.04
N PRO A 231 6.96 4.17 -2.23
CA PRO A 231 8.29 4.71 -1.99
C PRO A 231 9.28 3.62 -1.58
N GLN A 232 10.55 3.75 -1.98
CA GLN A 232 11.54 2.70 -1.74
C GLN A 232 11.71 2.37 -0.25
N ALA A 233 11.69 3.39 0.63
CA ALA A 233 11.74 3.20 2.08
C ALA A 233 10.54 2.42 2.64
N VAL A 234 9.35 2.64 2.08
CA VAL A 234 8.13 1.88 2.44
C VAL A 234 8.25 0.44 1.94
N ARG A 235 8.82 0.23 0.74
CA ARG A 235 9.05 -1.13 0.19
C ARG A 235 10.08 -1.92 0.99
N SER A 236 11.20 -1.31 1.39
CA SER A 236 12.22 -1.96 2.21
C SER A 236 11.64 -2.34 3.56
N LEU A 237 10.99 -1.39 4.24
CA LEU A 237 10.39 -1.64 5.54
C LEU A 237 9.24 -2.65 5.45
N ARG A 238 8.43 -2.60 4.40
CA ARG A 238 7.41 -3.63 4.12
C ARG A 238 8.06 -5.00 3.94
N ARG A 239 9.18 -5.08 3.20
CA ARG A 239 9.91 -6.34 3.00
C ARG A 239 10.47 -6.85 4.31
N GLU A 240 11.01 -5.97 5.16
CA GLU A 240 11.45 -6.31 6.52
C GLU A 240 10.28 -6.75 7.41
N LEU A 241 9.09 -6.14 7.30
CA LEU A 241 7.89 -6.57 8.02
C LEU A 241 7.28 -7.87 7.47
N LEU A 242 7.56 -8.23 6.21
CA LEU A 242 7.08 -9.46 5.59
C LEU A 242 8.06 -10.63 5.79
N ASP A 243 9.36 -10.36 5.63
CA ASP A 243 10.44 -11.34 5.48
C ASP A 243 11.46 -11.28 6.65
N GLY A 244 11.43 -10.24 7.50
CA GLY A 244 12.37 -10.06 8.61
C GLY A 244 11.95 -10.78 9.91
N PRO A 245 12.90 -11.05 10.82
CA PRO A 245 12.65 -11.74 12.08
C PRO A 245 11.88 -10.84 13.05
N LEU A 246 10.56 -11.01 13.10
CA LEU A 246 9.69 -10.62 14.22
C LEU A 246 9.67 -9.14 14.73
N PRO A 247 10.13 -8.06 14.05
CA PRO A 247 10.08 -6.73 14.67
C PRO A 247 8.67 -6.12 14.58
N ALA A 248 7.79 -6.70 13.75
CA ALA A 248 6.44 -6.19 13.50
C ALA A 248 5.54 -6.26 14.73
N ALA A 249 5.66 -7.31 15.56
CA ALA A 249 4.89 -7.44 16.80
C ALA A 249 5.33 -6.40 17.83
N GLU A 250 6.64 -6.26 18.07
CA GLU A 250 7.18 -5.24 18.98
C GLU A 250 6.85 -3.82 18.52
N TYR A 251 6.83 -3.57 17.20
CA TYR A 251 6.49 -2.26 16.65
C TYR A 251 5.00 -1.94 16.82
N LEU A 252 4.13 -2.91 16.54
CA LEU A 252 2.69 -2.78 16.76
C LEU A 252 2.39 -2.62 18.25
N GLN A 253 3.09 -3.34 19.13
CA GLN A 253 2.95 -3.21 20.57
C GLN A 253 3.41 -1.84 21.06
N ARG A 254 4.58 -1.35 20.64
CA ARG A 254 5.04 0.03 20.93
C ARG A 254 4.11 1.11 20.39
N SER A 255 3.40 0.85 19.27
CA SER A 255 2.40 1.79 18.74
C SER A 255 1.10 1.78 19.55
N VAL A 256 0.77 0.65 20.19
CA VAL A 256 -0.33 0.55 21.15
C VAL A 256 0.06 1.25 22.46
N ASP A 257 1.30 1.05 22.93
CA ASP A 257 1.81 1.59 24.21
C ASP A 257 2.05 3.12 24.18
N ARG A 258 2.27 3.74 23.00
CA ARG A 258 2.51 5.19 22.90
C ARG A 258 1.24 6.06 22.92
N ASP A 259 0.06 5.47 22.76
CA ASP A 259 -1.20 6.19 22.54
C ASP A 259 -2.19 6.04 23.72
N GLU A 260 -1.69 6.01 24.96
CA GLU A 260 -2.48 5.88 26.20
C GLU A 260 -3.45 7.05 26.50
N HIS A 261 -3.64 8.02 25.60
CA HIS A 261 -4.41 9.24 25.89
C HIS A 261 -5.65 9.48 24.99
N GLY A 262 -6.15 8.47 24.27
CA GLY A 262 -7.38 8.59 23.45
C GLY A 262 -8.38 7.46 23.67
N ALA A 263 -9.35 7.66 24.56
CA ALA A 263 -10.19 6.61 25.15
C ALA A 263 -11.24 5.92 24.24
N GLU A 264 -11.40 6.28 22.96
CA GLU A 264 -12.55 5.78 22.16
C GLU A 264 -12.21 4.79 21.02
N ASP A 265 -10.94 4.59 20.66
CA ASP A 265 -10.54 3.74 19.52
C ASP A 265 -9.86 2.39 19.89
N GLY A 266 -9.79 2.04 21.18
CA GLY A 266 -9.03 0.88 21.68
C GLY A 266 -9.48 -0.49 21.13
N ALA A 267 -10.79 -0.69 20.92
CA ALA A 267 -11.35 -1.96 20.45
C ALA A 267 -10.98 -2.29 18.98
N PHE A 268 -10.77 -1.27 18.15
CA PHE A 268 -10.38 -1.49 16.75
C PHE A 268 -8.88 -1.79 16.60
N ARG A 269 -8.06 -1.26 17.51
CA ARG A 269 -6.60 -1.46 17.55
C ARG A 269 -6.24 -2.83 18.13
N SER A 270 -6.94 -3.29 19.18
CA SER A 270 -6.75 -4.63 19.73
C SER A 270 -7.03 -5.71 18.69
N LYS A 271 -8.07 -5.54 17.84
CA LYS A 271 -8.35 -6.46 16.74
C LYS A 271 -7.23 -6.51 15.70
N ARG A 272 -6.66 -5.36 15.30
CA ARG A 272 -5.54 -5.33 14.33
C ARG A 272 -4.28 -5.97 14.89
N TYR A 273 -3.99 -5.75 16.17
CA TYR A 273 -2.88 -6.37 16.86
C TYR A 273 -3.04 -7.90 16.91
N LEU A 274 -4.23 -8.40 17.30
CA LEU A 274 -4.54 -9.83 17.30
C LEU A 274 -4.46 -10.43 15.88
N ASP A 275 -4.97 -9.72 14.86
CA ASP A 275 -4.88 -10.14 13.46
C ASP A 275 -3.43 -10.18 12.95
N ALA A 276 -2.55 -9.31 13.45
CA ALA A 276 -1.13 -9.33 13.15
C ALA A 276 -0.42 -10.51 13.82
N LEU A 277 -0.67 -10.74 15.12
CA LEU A 277 -0.16 -11.91 15.84
C LEU A 277 -0.60 -13.22 15.18
N HIS A 278 -1.87 -13.33 14.79
CA HIS A 278 -2.37 -14.49 14.04
C HIS A 278 -1.64 -14.71 12.72
N ARG A 279 -1.35 -13.63 11.98
CA ARG A 279 -0.59 -13.71 10.72
C ARG A 279 0.85 -14.13 10.95
N MET A 280 1.48 -13.63 12.01
CA MET A 280 2.86 -13.98 12.37
C MET A 280 2.97 -15.44 12.81
N LYS A 281 2.11 -15.87 13.74
CA LYS A 281 1.94 -17.27 14.13
C LYS A 281 1.75 -18.18 12.92
N LYS A 282 0.85 -17.82 12.00
CA LYS A 282 0.62 -18.60 10.77
C LYS A 282 1.87 -18.70 9.90
N ARG A 283 2.62 -17.61 9.72
CA ARG A 283 3.86 -17.62 8.93
C ARG A 283 4.93 -18.50 9.55
N GLU A 284 5.16 -18.38 10.85
CA GLU A 284 6.14 -19.22 11.56
C GLU A 284 5.79 -20.71 11.43
N LEU A 285 4.52 -21.06 11.62
CA LEU A 285 4.05 -22.45 11.44
C LEU A 285 4.24 -22.93 9.99
N THR A 286 3.99 -22.10 8.98
CA THR A 286 4.25 -22.50 7.58
C THR A 286 5.74 -22.66 7.27
N THR A 287 6.60 -21.80 7.82
CA THR A 287 8.05 -21.93 7.64
C THR A 287 8.56 -23.19 8.32
N LEU A 288 8.08 -23.48 9.54
CA LEU A 288 8.42 -24.70 10.27
C LEU A 288 7.94 -25.95 9.53
N GLN A 289 6.75 -25.92 8.92
CA GLN A 289 6.25 -27.00 8.08
C GLN A 289 7.19 -27.26 6.87
N ILE A 290 7.60 -26.21 6.16
CA ILE A 290 8.52 -26.34 5.02
C ILE A 290 9.86 -26.93 5.47
N GLN A 291 10.40 -26.46 6.60
CA GLN A 291 11.64 -27.00 7.17
C GLN A 291 11.50 -28.47 7.55
N HIS A 292 10.38 -28.85 8.17
CA HIS A 292 10.08 -30.24 8.51
C HIS A 292 10.01 -31.13 7.26
N GLU A 293 9.31 -30.69 6.22
CA GLU A 293 9.22 -31.42 4.95
C GLU A 293 10.59 -31.60 4.29
N GLN A 294 11.44 -30.56 4.32
CA GLN A 294 12.83 -30.62 3.84
C GLN A 294 13.68 -31.60 4.67
N GLU A 295 13.54 -31.59 5.99
CA GLU A 295 14.27 -32.50 6.87
C GLU A 295 13.87 -33.96 6.66
N LEU A 296 12.57 -34.24 6.55
CA LEU A 296 12.08 -35.58 6.19
C LEU A 296 12.62 -36.03 4.83
N GLN A 297 12.67 -35.13 3.84
CA GLN A 297 13.23 -35.45 2.54
C GLN A 297 14.73 -35.73 2.62
N ASN A 298 15.49 -34.92 3.37
CA ASN A 298 16.91 -35.15 3.59
C ASN A 298 17.19 -36.52 4.25
N ILE A 299 16.38 -36.91 5.24
CA ILE A 299 16.51 -38.23 5.87
C ILE A 299 16.24 -39.36 4.87
N ARG A 300 15.24 -39.19 3.99
CA ARG A 300 14.95 -40.15 2.90
C ARG A 300 16.08 -40.24 1.89
N ASP A 301 16.66 -39.10 1.51
CA ASP A 301 17.76 -39.04 0.55
C ASP A 301 19.06 -39.62 1.14
N GLN A 302 19.22 -39.55 2.47
CA GLN A 302 20.33 -40.19 3.19
C GLN A 302 20.12 -41.70 3.40
N ARG A 303 18.93 -42.26 3.10
CA ARG A 303 18.65 -43.69 3.31
C ARG A 303 19.67 -44.62 2.63
N PRO A 304 20.06 -44.43 1.36
CA PRO A 304 21.08 -45.27 0.73
C PRO A 304 22.43 -45.22 1.46
N GLN A 305 22.84 -44.05 1.96
CA GLN A 305 24.10 -43.88 2.70
C GLN A 305 24.04 -44.58 4.06
N ILE A 306 22.91 -44.51 4.75
CA ILE A 306 22.70 -45.22 6.03
C ILE A 306 22.81 -46.73 5.79
N TYR A 307 22.18 -47.24 4.73
CA TYR A 307 22.23 -48.64 4.35
C TYR A 307 23.66 -49.07 3.98
N GLU A 308 24.38 -48.27 3.21
CA GLU A 308 25.77 -48.54 2.83
C GLU A 308 26.71 -48.56 4.05
N GLN A 309 26.58 -47.60 4.95
CA GLN A 309 27.37 -47.57 6.19
C GLN A 309 27.06 -48.79 7.07
N HIS A 310 25.79 -49.17 7.19
CA HIS A 310 25.39 -50.35 7.95
C HIS A 310 25.91 -51.63 7.31
N TYR A 311 25.82 -51.73 5.98
CA TYR A 311 26.40 -52.80 5.18
C TYR A 311 27.89 -52.94 5.47
N LEU A 312 28.67 -51.86 5.29
CA LEU A 312 30.12 -51.89 5.51
C LEU A 312 30.50 -52.34 6.93
N ARG A 313 29.75 -51.90 7.94
CA ARG A 313 29.99 -52.29 9.33
C ARG A 313 29.65 -53.75 9.62
N ARG A 314 28.57 -54.28 9.04
CA ARG A 314 28.02 -55.62 9.38
C ARG A 314 28.34 -56.72 8.36
N ARG A 315 28.94 -56.38 7.22
CA ARG A 315 29.13 -57.29 6.07
C ARG A 315 29.78 -58.62 6.45
N ALA A 316 30.89 -58.59 7.18
CA ALA A 316 31.64 -59.81 7.51
C ALA A 316 30.79 -60.74 8.39
N GLN A 317 30.21 -60.19 9.46
CA GLN A 317 29.36 -60.94 10.38
C GLN A 317 28.12 -61.52 9.70
N LEU A 318 27.35 -60.69 8.98
CA LEU A 318 26.13 -61.16 8.30
C LEU A 318 26.43 -62.23 7.26
N ARG A 319 27.56 -62.11 6.55
CA ARG A 319 27.97 -63.13 5.57
C ARG A 319 28.22 -64.48 6.22
N ASP A 320 28.85 -64.51 7.39
CA ASP A 320 29.11 -65.75 8.11
C ASP A 320 27.85 -66.33 8.74
N GLU A 321 26.97 -65.49 9.31
CA GLU A 321 25.64 -65.90 9.77
C GLU A 321 24.81 -66.53 8.64
N ILE A 322 24.74 -65.88 7.48
CA ILE A 322 24.01 -66.38 6.31
C ILE A 322 24.62 -67.69 5.79
N ARG A 323 25.95 -67.84 5.81
CA ARG A 323 26.62 -69.10 5.44
C ARG A 323 26.21 -70.24 6.36
N MET A 324 26.20 -69.99 7.68
CA MET A 324 25.76 -70.99 8.66
C MET A 324 24.29 -71.37 8.45
N ASP A 325 23.41 -70.39 8.26
CA ASP A 325 21.98 -70.63 8.00
C ASP A 325 21.75 -71.37 6.68
N SER A 326 22.53 -71.05 5.64
CA SER A 326 22.48 -71.72 4.34
C SER A 326 22.92 -73.19 4.45
N ALA A 327 24.00 -73.47 5.18
CA ALA A 327 24.43 -74.84 5.47
C ALA A 327 23.36 -75.63 6.26
N ALA A 328 22.73 -74.99 7.25
CA ALA A 328 21.63 -75.58 8.01
C ALA A 328 20.40 -75.89 7.13
N ARG A 329 20.10 -75.07 6.11
CA ARG A 329 19.04 -75.35 5.12
C ARG A 329 19.35 -76.55 4.26
N VAL A 330 20.59 -76.68 3.78
CA VAL A 330 21.02 -77.83 2.98
C VAL A 330 20.89 -79.13 3.78
N LEU A 331 21.27 -79.13 5.06
CA LEU A 331 21.07 -80.27 5.95
C LEU A 331 19.60 -80.66 6.14
N ARG A 332 18.67 -79.73 5.93
CA ARG A 332 17.21 -79.95 5.96
C ARG A 332 16.62 -80.27 4.57
N GLY A 333 17.45 -80.41 3.54
CA GLY A 333 17.00 -80.66 2.16
C GLY A 333 16.37 -79.47 1.46
N LEU A 334 16.57 -78.25 1.96
CA LEU A 334 16.12 -77.00 1.33
C LEU A 334 17.23 -76.39 0.48
N GLU A 335 16.86 -75.60 -0.53
CA GLU A 335 17.83 -74.85 -1.32
C GLU A 335 18.64 -73.86 -0.45
N PRO A 336 19.96 -73.75 -0.68
CA PRO A 336 20.83 -72.79 0.01
C PRO A 336 20.44 -71.35 -0.35
N TYR A 337 20.73 -70.41 0.54
CA TYR A 337 20.49 -68.99 0.27
C TYR A 337 21.46 -68.44 -0.78
N ASP A 338 20.97 -67.54 -1.63
CA ASP A 338 21.82 -66.57 -2.32
C ASP A 338 22.34 -65.56 -1.29
N ILE A 339 23.64 -65.67 -0.99
CA ILE A 339 24.31 -64.89 0.05
C ILE A 339 24.15 -63.38 -0.18
N ASP A 340 24.26 -62.91 -1.43
CA ASP A 340 24.23 -61.48 -1.72
C ASP A 340 22.81 -60.91 -1.71
N ALA A 341 21.81 -61.71 -2.07
CA ALA A 341 20.41 -61.34 -1.96
C ALA A 341 19.96 -61.29 -0.48
N GLU A 342 20.26 -62.33 0.30
CA GLU A 342 19.88 -62.43 1.70
C GLU A 342 20.61 -61.38 2.55
N MET A 343 21.87 -61.05 2.24
CA MET A 343 22.60 -59.99 2.91
C MET A 343 21.98 -58.61 2.69
N ARG A 344 21.55 -58.29 1.45
CA ARG A 344 20.83 -57.03 1.18
C ARG A 344 19.53 -56.94 1.97
N LYS A 345 18.81 -58.07 2.09
CA LYS A 345 17.57 -58.16 2.87
C LYS A 345 17.83 -57.91 4.37
N ARG A 346 18.76 -58.63 4.99
CA ARG A 346 19.07 -58.46 6.42
C ARG A 346 19.62 -57.07 6.75
N VAL A 347 20.46 -56.50 5.88
CA VAL A 347 20.91 -55.10 6.06
C VAL A 347 19.75 -54.12 6.00
N ALA A 348 18.80 -54.32 5.08
CA ALA A 348 17.60 -53.49 5.03
C ALA A 348 16.77 -53.61 6.31
N GLU A 349 16.57 -54.84 6.81
CA GLU A 349 15.84 -55.11 8.05
C GLU A 349 16.52 -54.47 9.28
N GLU A 350 17.86 -54.50 9.38
CA GLU A 350 18.61 -53.88 10.47
C GLU A 350 18.69 -52.34 10.36
N ALA A 351 18.79 -51.80 9.15
CA ALA A 351 18.95 -50.37 8.92
C ALA A 351 17.62 -49.59 8.98
N GLU A 352 16.48 -50.24 8.67
CA GLU A 352 15.18 -49.57 8.65
C GLU A 352 14.75 -48.97 10.00
N PRO A 353 14.92 -49.65 11.16
CA PRO A 353 14.66 -49.06 12.46
C PRO A 353 15.46 -47.78 12.72
N ILE A 354 16.69 -47.68 12.22
CA ILE A 354 17.55 -46.49 12.39
C ILE A 354 16.99 -45.30 11.58
N VAL A 355 16.56 -45.56 10.34
CA VAL A 355 15.92 -44.53 9.50
C VAL A 355 14.61 -44.08 10.14
N ASN A 356 13.80 -45.03 10.62
CA ASN A 356 12.54 -44.73 11.28
C ASN A 356 12.73 -43.94 12.58
N ALA A 357 13.75 -44.26 13.38
CA ALA A 357 14.10 -43.49 14.57
C ALA A 357 14.40 -42.02 14.21
N ARG A 358 15.25 -41.78 13.20
CA ARG A 358 15.55 -40.41 12.74
C ARG A 358 14.31 -39.65 12.24
N LEU A 359 13.40 -40.34 11.54
CA LEU A 359 12.14 -39.74 11.09
C LEU A 359 11.23 -39.38 12.26
N THR A 360 11.20 -40.20 13.31
CA THR A 360 10.45 -39.94 14.55
C THR A 360 11.06 -38.76 15.30
N ASP A 361 12.38 -38.75 15.50
CA ASP A 361 13.08 -37.65 16.17
C ASP A 361 12.82 -36.30 15.49
N ALA A 362 12.87 -36.24 14.15
CA ALA A 362 12.57 -35.02 13.39
C ALA A 362 11.12 -34.54 13.59
N LYS A 363 10.16 -35.47 13.72
CA LYS A 363 8.76 -35.14 14.04
C LYS A 363 8.63 -34.59 15.45
N GLU A 364 9.24 -35.24 16.44
CA GLU A 364 9.19 -34.81 17.84
C GLU A 364 9.82 -33.42 18.01
N GLN A 365 10.96 -33.17 17.40
CA GLN A 365 11.59 -31.84 17.39
C GLN A 365 10.69 -30.77 16.75
N THR A 366 9.98 -31.13 15.68
CA THR A 366 9.03 -30.21 15.04
C THR A 366 7.84 -29.92 15.94
N LEU A 367 7.28 -30.93 16.61
CA LEU A 367 6.19 -30.74 17.58
C LEU A 367 6.61 -29.84 18.75
N HIS A 368 7.81 -30.06 19.31
CA HIS A 368 8.35 -29.19 20.36
C HIS A 368 8.44 -27.72 19.90
N ARG A 369 8.91 -27.47 18.67
CA ARG A 369 8.96 -26.12 18.09
C ARG A 369 7.56 -25.54 17.84
N VAL A 370 6.58 -26.36 17.49
CA VAL A 370 5.19 -25.91 17.39
C VAL A 370 4.69 -25.44 18.74
N ASP A 371 4.91 -26.22 19.81
CA ASP A 371 4.51 -25.85 21.16
C ASP A 371 5.17 -24.56 21.64
N GLU A 372 6.48 -24.38 21.40
CA GLU A 372 7.19 -23.12 21.67
C GLU A 372 6.57 -21.92 20.94
N ILE A 373 6.18 -22.08 19.67
CA ILE A 373 5.49 -21.05 18.89
C ILE A 373 4.12 -20.79 19.53
N LEU A 374 3.35 -21.83 19.84
CA LEU A 374 2.02 -21.68 20.44
C LEU A 374 2.07 -20.95 21.77
N ASP A 375 3.03 -21.28 22.64
CA ASP A 375 3.22 -20.64 23.94
C ASP A 375 3.67 -19.19 23.81
N ARG A 376 4.58 -18.87 22.88
CA ARG A 376 5.01 -17.49 22.62
C ARG A 376 3.85 -16.58 22.20
N TYR A 377 2.88 -17.12 21.46
CA TYR A 377 1.70 -16.39 20.99
C TYR A 377 0.48 -16.58 21.88
N ARG A 378 0.60 -17.29 23.00
CA ARG A 378 -0.48 -17.41 23.97
C ARG A 378 -0.65 -16.05 24.64
N PRO A 379 -1.85 -15.42 24.58
CA PRO A 379 -2.06 -14.18 25.30
C PRO A 379 -1.78 -14.45 26.79
N ASN A 380 -0.95 -13.60 27.42
CA ASN A 380 -0.78 -13.56 28.87
C ASN A 380 -2.12 -13.12 29.48
N VAL A 381 -3.07 -14.04 29.51
CA VAL A 381 -4.26 -13.92 30.32
C VAL A 381 -3.75 -14.21 31.73
N ASP A 382 -3.50 -13.15 32.49
CA ASP A 382 -3.19 -13.27 33.90
C ASP A 382 -4.33 -14.08 34.55
N PRO A 383 -4.08 -15.33 34.98
CA PRO A 383 -5.13 -16.17 35.54
C PRO A 383 -5.69 -15.58 36.84
N ALA A 384 -4.97 -14.63 37.46
CA ALA A 384 -5.41 -13.93 38.66
C ALA A 384 -6.16 -12.61 38.35
N ALA A 385 -6.17 -12.12 37.11
CA ALA A 385 -7.00 -10.98 36.76
C ALA A 385 -8.47 -11.42 36.93
N PRO A 386 -9.22 -10.86 37.89
CA PRO A 386 -10.62 -11.22 38.07
C PRO A 386 -11.28 -10.97 36.72
N HIS A 387 -11.91 -11.99 36.15
CA HIS A 387 -12.79 -11.80 35.01
C HIS A 387 -13.72 -10.65 35.38
N GLN A 388 -13.44 -9.44 34.87
CA GLN A 388 -14.38 -8.35 34.87
C GLN A 388 -15.45 -8.82 33.90
N GLY A 389 -16.32 -9.68 34.42
CA GLY A 389 -17.53 -10.08 33.75
C GLY A 389 -18.15 -8.78 33.33
N LEU A 390 -18.27 -8.61 32.02
CA LEU A 390 -19.17 -7.66 31.39
C LEU A 390 -20.59 -8.05 31.85
N SER A 391 -20.86 -7.77 33.12
CA SER A 391 -22.15 -7.73 33.74
C SER A 391 -22.75 -6.48 33.13
N GLY A 392 -23.26 -6.62 31.91
CA GLY A 392 -23.97 -5.54 31.24
C GLY A 392 -25.03 -5.03 32.22
N PRO A 393 -25.21 -3.70 32.36
CA PRO A 393 -26.21 -3.15 33.23
C PRO A 393 -27.56 -3.76 32.84
N GLY A 394 -28.17 -4.45 33.81
CA GLY A 394 -29.46 -5.11 33.64
C GLY A 394 -30.44 -4.13 33.02
N ALA A 395 -30.97 -4.51 31.87
CA ALA A 395 -32.15 -3.88 31.31
C ALA A 395 -33.30 -4.12 32.28
N SER A 396 -33.50 -3.20 33.21
CA SER A 396 -34.74 -3.05 33.96
C SER A 396 -35.82 -2.74 32.95
N GLY A 397 -36.55 -3.79 32.52
CA GLY A 397 -37.74 -3.63 31.71
C GLY A 397 -38.77 -2.79 32.48
N PRO A 398 -39.48 -1.86 31.83
CA PRO A 398 -40.53 -1.09 32.47
C PRO A 398 -41.67 -2.04 32.87
N GLY A 399 -42.02 -2.02 34.16
CA GLY A 399 -43.20 -2.68 34.68
C GLY A 399 -44.45 -2.16 33.98
N LEU A 400 -45.28 -3.11 33.53
CA LEU A 400 -46.66 -2.86 33.14
C LEU A 400 -47.46 -2.59 34.42
N ALA A 401 -48.09 -1.42 34.47
CA ALA A 401 -49.19 -1.07 35.37
C ALA A 401 -50.38 -0.65 34.52
#